data_AF-A0A2R4VYE0-F1
#
_entry.id   AF-A0A2R4VYE0-F1
#
_cell.length_a   1.000
_cell.length_b   1.000
_cell.length_c   1.000
_cell.angle_alpha   90.00
_cell.angle_beta   90.00
_cell.angle_gamma   90.00
#
_symmetry.space_group_name_H-M   'P 1'
#
loop_
_entity.id
_entity.type
_entity.pdbx_description
1 polymer ?
#
loop_
_entity_poly.entity_id
_entity_poly.type
_entity_poly.pdbx_seq_one_letter_code
_entity_poly.pdbx_strand_id
1 'polypeptide(L)'
;MNKEDYCKIYPPVLPLIERFPDLINLVKPIETILEENGIEVSSIDFPSIMGLCVKKGARSFIGYKEGVANYIKEEILLHELTHLVLHNENTLCLVGDMTSKLELEAWKVTAVILIPKKFKFESTKDEDFYAENYLTFEEGLIRSPMLINLRNSMRL
;
A
#
# COMPACT_ATOMS: atom_id res chain seq x y z
N MET A 1 15.40 -8.54 1.24
CA MET A 1 15.88 -7.15 1.22
C MET A 1 16.06 -6.62 2.64
N ASN A 2 16.97 -5.66 2.83
CA ASN A 2 17.14 -4.86 4.05
C ASN A 2 16.53 -3.45 3.89
N LYS A 3 16.54 -2.64 4.95
CA LYS A 3 16.00 -1.27 4.95
C LYS A 3 16.67 -0.38 3.88
N GLU A 4 17.98 -0.50 3.72
CA GLU A 4 18.75 0.28 2.76
C GLU A 4 18.32 0.00 1.31
N ASP A 5 17.94 -1.25 0.99
CA ASP A 5 17.47 -1.64 -0.34
C ASP A 5 16.14 -0.95 -0.68
N TYR A 6 15.17 -0.96 0.24
CA TYR A 6 13.89 -0.25 0.06
C TYR A 6 14.08 1.26 -0.14
N CYS A 7 15.00 1.87 0.62
CA CYS A 7 15.31 3.30 0.50
C CYS A 7 15.93 3.67 -0.86
N LYS A 8 16.76 2.79 -1.43
CA LYS A 8 17.35 3.01 -2.77
C LYS A 8 16.30 2.96 -3.87
N ILE A 9 15.30 2.09 -3.70
CA ILE A 9 14.20 1.90 -4.66
C ILE A 9 13.23 3.10 -4.63
N TYR A 10 12.74 3.47 -3.44
CA TYR A 10 11.83 4.59 -3.30
C TYR A 10 11.95 5.23 -1.90
N PRO A 11 12.72 6.32 -1.74
CA PRO A 11 12.98 6.94 -0.44
C PRO A 11 11.74 7.26 0.41
N PRO A 12 10.57 7.66 -0.16
CA PRO A 12 9.36 7.90 0.63
C PRO A 12 8.83 6.70 1.41
N VAL A 13 9.30 5.48 1.17
CA VAL A 13 8.95 4.31 1.98
C VAL A 13 9.54 4.35 3.40
N LEU A 14 10.60 5.14 3.63
CA LEU A 14 11.39 5.14 4.86
C LEU A 14 10.55 5.39 6.13
N PRO A 15 9.71 6.44 6.23
CA PRO A 15 8.93 6.71 7.44
C PRO A 15 8.01 5.55 7.82
N LEU A 16 7.53 4.81 6.82
CA LEU A 16 6.68 3.65 7.00
C LEU A 16 7.47 2.48 7.59
N ILE A 17 8.62 2.14 7.02
CA ILE A 17 9.48 1.05 7.49
C ILE A 17 10.12 1.37 8.85
N GLU A 18 10.44 2.63 9.13
CA GLU A 18 10.97 3.04 10.44
C GLU A 18 9.94 2.91 11.54
N ARG A 19 8.68 3.24 11.25
CA ARG A 19 7.57 3.11 12.21
C ARG A 19 7.06 1.68 12.32
N PHE A 20 7.14 0.90 11.24
CA PHE A 20 6.69 -0.49 11.17
C PHE A 20 7.79 -1.39 10.57
N PRO A 21 8.84 -1.73 11.34
CA PRO A 21 9.98 -2.52 10.84
C PRO A 21 9.58 -3.89 10.30
N ASP A 22 8.47 -4.46 10.78
CA ASP A 22 7.96 -5.75 10.34
C ASP A 22 7.37 -5.76 8.93
N LEU A 23 7.23 -4.59 8.29
CA LEU A 23 6.89 -4.49 6.86
C LEU A 23 8.05 -4.95 5.97
N ILE A 24 9.28 -5.00 6.49
CA ILE A 24 10.44 -5.52 5.76
C ILE A 24 10.22 -7.00 5.46
N ASN A 25 10.23 -7.36 4.18
CA ASN A 25 9.94 -8.71 3.67
C ASN A 25 8.55 -9.26 4.05
N LEU A 26 7.69 -8.45 4.67
CA LEU A 26 6.31 -8.74 5.08
C LEU A 26 6.09 -10.19 5.58
N VAL A 27 6.81 -10.53 6.66
CA VAL A 27 6.83 -11.88 7.25
C VAL A 27 5.57 -12.25 8.04
N LYS A 28 4.75 -11.27 8.41
CA LYS A 28 3.44 -11.45 9.05
C LYS A 28 2.34 -10.72 8.27
N PRO A 29 1.06 -11.13 8.41
CA PRO A 29 -0.06 -10.44 7.79
C PRO A 29 -0.12 -8.97 8.22
N ILE A 30 -0.49 -8.08 7.29
CA ILE A 30 -0.52 -6.62 7.54
C ILE A 30 -1.45 -6.28 8.70
N GLU A 31 -2.60 -6.95 8.81
CA GLU A 31 -3.54 -6.74 9.92
C GLU A 31 -2.89 -6.94 11.29
N THR A 32 -2.12 -8.01 11.45
CA THR A 32 -1.41 -8.28 12.69
C THR A 32 -0.42 -7.16 13.02
N ILE A 33 0.29 -6.64 12.01
CA ILE A 33 1.21 -5.50 12.18
C ILE A 33 0.44 -4.26 12.66
N LEU A 34 -0.70 -3.97 12.06
CA LEU A 34 -1.53 -2.81 12.39
C LEU A 34 -2.08 -2.90 13.81
N GLU A 35 -2.67 -4.04 14.18
CA GLU A 35 -3.27 -4.28 15.48
C GLU A 35 -2.23 -4.18 16.62
N GLU A 36 -1.05 -4.78 16.45
CA GLU A 36 0.05 -4.69 17.42
C GLU A 36 0.56 -3.26 17.63
N ASN A 37 0.36 -2.38 16.64
CA ASN A 37 0.71 -0.97 16.70
C ASN A 37 -0.46 -0.06 17.10
N GLY A 38 -1.55 -0.64 17.60
CA GLY A 38 -2.72 0.10 18.09
C GLY A 38 -3.53 0.77 17.00
N ILE A 39 -3.45 0.29 15.76
CA ILE A 39 -4.29 0.73 14.65
C ILE A 39 -5.49 -0.21 14.58
N GLU A 40 -6.69 0.35 14.74
CA GLU A 40 -7.94 -0.40 14.63
C GLU A 40 -8.21 -0.71 13.15
N VAL A 41 -8.54 -1.97 12.84
CA VAL A 41 -8.84 -2.42 11.48
C VAL A 41 -10.24 -3.02 11.43
N SER A 42 -11.08 -2.59 10.50
CA SER A 42 -12.40 -3.21 10.30
C SER A 42 -12.85 -3.20 8.85
N SER A 43 -13.80 -4.08 8.52
CA SER A 43 -14.52 -3.95 7.26
C SER A 43 -15.40 -2.69 7.28
N ILE A 44 -15.63 -2.12 6.10
CA ILE A 44 -16.55 -1.03 5.86
C ILE A 44 -17.52 -1.42 4.74
N ASP A 45 -18.78 -1.01 4.90
CA ASP A 45 -19.85 -1.22 3.93
C ASP A 45 -20.19 0.09 3.22
N PHE A 46 -19.31 0.49 2.30
CA PHE A 46 -19.52 1.64 1.42
C PHE A 46 -19.24 1.24 -0.03
N PRO A 47 -20.23 1.31 -0.94
CA PRO A 47 -20.08 0.78 -2.30
C PRO A 47 -18.91 1.38 -3.10
N SER A 48 -18.65 2.67 -2.92
CA SER A 48 -17.70 3.48 -3.70
C SER A 48 -16.32 3.64 -3.06
N ILE A 49 -16.07 3.03 -1.90
CA ILE A 49 -14.83 3.20 -1.13
C ILE A 49 -14.15 1.84 -1.03
N MET A 50 -12.85 1.80 -1.36
CA MET A 50 -12.04 0.57 -1.20
C MET A 50 -11.39 0.53 0.17
N GLY A 51 -10.90 1.68 0.62
CA GLY A 51 -10.26 1.84 1.91
C GLY A 51 -10.52 3.22 2.49
N LEU A 52 -10.34 3.33 3.79
CA LEU A 52 -10.51 4.56 4.54
C LEU A 52 -9.43 4.59 5.61
N CYS A 53 -8.86 5.76 5.85
CA CYS A 53 -7.99 5.97 6.99
C CYS A 53 -8.45 7.17 7.81
N VAL A 54 -8.54 7.00 9.13
CA VAL A 54 -8.97 8.05 10.05
C VAL A 54 -8.01 8.11 11.22
N LYS A 55 -7.50 9.31 11.50
CA LYS A 55 -6.71 9.66 12.67
C LYS A 55 -7.45 10.68 13.52
N LYS A 56 -7.76 10.31 14.77
CA LYS A 56 -8.39 11.20 15.75
C LYS A 56 -7.58 11.19 17.05
N GLY A 57 -6.76 12.22 17.23
CA GLY A 57 -5.82 12.31 18.34
C GLY A 57 -4.80 11.16 18.28
N ALA A 58 -4.72 10.36 19.35
CA ALA A 58 -3.84 9.20 19.42
C ALA A 58 -4.41 7.92 18.77
N ARG A 59 -5.68 7.93 18.35
CA ARG A 59 -6.34 6.77 17.75
C ARG A 59 -6.23 6.82 16.23
N SER A 60 -5.91 5.69 15.64
CA SER A 60 -5.86 5.49 14.19
C SER A 60 -6.74 4.30 13.82
N PHE A 61 -7.48 4.45 12.73
CA PHE A 61 -8.41 3.48 12.20
C PHE A 61 -8.18 3.31 10.71
N ILE A 62 -8.19 2.08 10.22
CA ILE A 62 -8.18 1.72 8.82
C ILE A 62 -9.41 0.86 8.50
N GLY A 63 -10.21 1.30 7.55
CA GLY A 63 -11.32 0.57 6.97
C GLY A 63 -10.92 -0.10 5.66
N TYR A 64 -11.45 -1.29 5.38
CA TYR A 64 -11.34 -1.96 4.08
C TYR A 64 -12.70 -2.44 3.60
N LYS A 65 -12.94 -2.43 2.28
CA LYS A 65 -14.22 -2.87 1.71
C LYS A 65 -14.55 -4.32 2.09
N GLU A 66 -15.76 -4.55 2.58
CA GLU A 66 -16.23 -5.89 2.91
C GLU A 66 -16.25 -6.82 1.68
N GLY A 67 -15.92 -8.11 1.89
CA GLY A 67 -16.01 -9.14 0.85
C GLY A 67 -14.87 -9.13 -0.17
N VAL A 68 -13.83 -8.29 -0.01
CA VAL A 68 -12.65 -8.34 -0.88
C VAL A 68 -11.76 -9.55 -0.56
N ALA A 69 -11.08 -10.07 -1.58
CA ALA A 69 -10.12 -11.15 -1.39
C ALA A 69 -8.93 -10.72 -0.50
N ASN A 70 -8.35 -11.66 0.25
CA ASN A 70 -7.27 -11.37 1.21
C ASN A 70 -6.07 -10.63 0.61
N TYR A 71 -5.67 -10.92 -0.62
CA TYR A 71 -4.57 -10.21 -1.28
C TYR A 71 -4.93 -8.76 -1.65
N ILE A 72 -6.20 -8.48 -1.96
CA ILE A 72 -6.71 -7.13 -2.21
C ILE A 72 -6.78 -6.36 -0.90
N LYS A 73 -7.26 -7.03 0.16
CA LYS A 73 -7.29 -6.49 1.52
C LYS A 73 -5.90 -6.03 1.96
N GLU A 74 -4.87 -6.86 1.78
CA GLU A 74 -3.48 -6.49 2.09
C GLU A 74 -3.02 -5.22 1.34
N GLU A 75 -3.36 -5.11 0.06
CA GLU A 75 -3.04 -3.92 -0.74
C GLU A 75 -3.74 -2.66 -0.21
N ILE A 76 -5.03 -2.75 0.12
CA ILE A 76 -5.81 -1.64 0.68
C ILE A 76 -5.22 -1.20 2.03
N LEU A 77 -5.00 -2.14 2.94
CA LEU A 77 -4.53 -1.81 4.30
C LEU A 77 -3.18 -1.10 4.30
N LEU A 78 -2.27 -1.51 3.42
CA LEU A 78 -0.96 -0.88 3.29
C LEU A 78 -1.02 0.48 2.62
N HIS A 79 -1.92 0.65 1.65
CA HIS A 79 -2.21 1.93 1.04
C HIS A 79 -2.75 2.93 2.08
N GLU A 80 -3.78 2.54 2.84
CA GLU A 80 -4.32 3.40 3.91
C GLU A 80 -3.31 3.68 5.02
N LEU A 81 -2.48 2.69 5.37
CA LEU A 81 -1.40 2.90 6.33
C LEU A 81 -0.41 3.96 5.83
N THR A 82 -0.14 3.97 4.52
CA THR A 82 0.69 5.00 3.91
C THR A 82 0.08 6.38 4.13
N HIS A 83 -1.22 6.55 3.88
CA HIS A 83 -1.90 7.82 4.14
C HIS A 83 -1.79 8.26 5.61
N LEU A 84 -1.99 7.35 6.56
CA LEU A 84 -1.88 7.66 7.99
C LEU A 84 -0.48 8.11 8.42
N VAL A 85 0.56 7.57 7.80
CA VAL A 85 1.95 7.77 8.23
C VAL A 85 2.62 8.91 7.50
N LEU A 86 2.48 8.95 6.17
CA LEU A 86 3.17 9.90 5.31
C LEU A 86 2.38 11.20 5.16
N HIS A 87 1.07 11.13 5.00
CA HIS A 87 0.25 12.32 4.73
C HIS A 87 -0.30 12.92 6.02
N ASN A 88 -0.46 12.12 7.08
CA ASN A 88 -1.04 12.55 8.37
C ASN A 88 -2.42 13.23 8.21
N GLU A 89 -3.17 12.78 7.20
CA GLU A 89 -4.49 13.29 6.86
C GLU A 89 -5.54 12.19 7.04
N ASN A 90 -6.78 12.59 7.30
CA ASN A 90 -7.92 11.70 7.16
C ASN A 90 -8.24 11.60 5.68
N THR A 91 -8.12 10.40 5.11
CA THR A 91 -8.33 10.19 3.67
C THR A 91 -9.36 9.10 3.44
N LEU A 92 -10.06 9.24 2.32
CA LEU A 92 -10.97 8.25 1.77
C LEU A 92 -10.35 7.77 0.46
N CYS A 93 -9.91 6.52 0.37
CA CYS A 93 -9.51 5.95 -0.91
C CYS A 93 -10.78 5.61 -1.70
N LEU A 94 -11.16 6.54 -2.56
CA LEU A 94 -12.25 6.39 -3.50
C LEU A 94 -11.83 5.43 -4.62
N VAL A 95 -12.75 4.56 -5.05
CA VAL A 95 -12.53 3.77 -6.27
C VAL A 95 -12.30 4.73 -7.45
N GLY A 96 -11.11 4.69 -8.05
CA GLY A 96 -10.84 5.36 -9.32
C GLY A 96 -10.24 6.76 -9.23
N ASP A 97 -9.95 7.30 -8.04
CA ASP A 97 -9.27 8.60 -7.95
C ASP A 97 -7.74 8.44 -7.97
N MET A 98 -7.18 8.44 -9.19
CA MET A 98 -5.72 8.49 -9.40
C MET A 98 -5.23 9.90 -9.74
N THR A 99 -6.08 10.92 -9.62
CA THR A 99 -5.71 12.31 -9.96
C THR A 99 -4.94 13.00 -8.83
N SER A 100 -5.10 12.49 -7.61
CA SER A 100 -4.39 12.96 -6.43
C SER A 100 -2.93 12.47 -6.43
N LYS A 101 -2.00 13.41 -6.25
CA LYS A 101 -0.58 13.09 -6.06
C LYS A 101 -0.34 12.24 -4.81
N LEU A 102 -1.16 12.41 -3.77
CA LEU A 102 -1.08 11.66 -2.52
C LEU A 102 -1.50 10.20 -2.73
N GLU A 103 -2.59 9.97 -3.47
CA GLU A 103 -3.04 8.61 -3.83
C GLU A 103 -1.97 7.88 -4.64
N LEU A 104 -1.35 8.57 -5.60
CA LEU A 104 -0.27 8.02 -6.41
C LEU A 104 0.96 7.65 -5.56
N GLU A 105 1.36 8.50 -4.62
CA GLU A 105 2.47 8.24 -3.71
C GLU A 105 2.16 7.03 -2.80
N ALA A 106 0.95 6.96 -2.25
CA ALA A 106 0.53 5.83 -1.43
C ALA A 106 0.54 4.51 -2.20
N TRP A 107 0.11 4.50 -3.46
CA TRP A 107 0.22 3.32 -4.32
C TRP A 107 1.66 2.93 -4.63
N LYS A 108 2.56 3.90 -4.84
CA LYS A 108 4.00 3.62 -5.04
C LYS A 108 4.62 2.98 -3.82
N VAL A 109 4.40 3.54 -2.62
CA VAL A 109 4.89 2.98 -1.35
C VAL A 109 4.35 1.56 -1.13
N THR A 110 3.06 1.35 -1.35
CA THR A 110 2.41 0.04 -1.26
C THR A 110 3.08 -0.98 -2.17
N ALA A 111 3.33 -0.61 -3.43
CA ALA A 111 4.00 -1.49 -4.38
C ALA A 111 5.42 -1.84 -3.91
N VAL A 112 6.20 -0.86 -3.46
CA VAL A 112 7.57 -1.06 -2.96
C VAL A 112 7.64 -2.09 -1.85
N ILE A 113 6.72 -2.04 -0.88
CA ILE A 113 6.69 -2.99 0.24
C ILE A 113 6.25 -4.39 -0.19
N LEU A 114 5.29 -4.51 -1.12
CA LEU A 114 4.75 -5.80 -1.54
C LEU A 114 5.64 -6.54 -2.56
N ILE A 115 6.49 -5.82 -3.28
CA ILE A 115 7.40 -6.37 -4.29
C ILE A 115 8.19 -7.58 -3.75
N PRO A 116 8.88 -7.50 -2.59
CA PRO A 116 9.70 -8.60 -2.06
C PRO A 116 8.91 -9.82 -1.57
N LYS A 117 7.62 -9.64 -1.26
CA LYS A 117 6.72 -10.76 -0.91
C LYS A 117 6.24 -11.50 -2.16
N LYS A 118 5.90 -10.76 -3.21
CA LYS A 118 5.35 -11.33 -4.46
C LYS A 118 6.42 -12.01 -5.31
N PHE A 119 7.65 -11.54 -5.21
CA PHE A 119 8.79 -12.10 -5.93
C PHE A 119 9.80 -12.55 -4.88
N LYS A 120 10.02 -13.86 -4.76
CA LYS A 120 11.21 -14.37 -4.08
C LYS A 120 12.39 -13.95 -4.96
N PHE A 121 12.99 -12.81 -4.68
CA PHE A 121 14.13 -12.30 -5.43
C PHE A 121 15.32 -13.22 -5.19
N GLU A 122 15.53 -14.14 -6.12
CA GLU A 122 16.69 -15.05 -6.11
C GLU A 122 17.87 -14.44 -6.89
N SER A 123 17.69 -13.31 -7.60
CA SER A 123 18.75 -12.65 -8.38
C SER A 123 18.66 -11.12 -8.39
N THR A 124 19.82 -10.45 -8.48
CA THR A 124 19.95 -8.98 -8.54
C THR A 124 19.49 -8.37 -9.87
N LYS A 125 19.39 -9.15 -10.96
CA LYS A 125 18.90 -8.65 -12.26
C LYS A 125 17.39 -8.43 -12.28
N ASP A 126 16.66 -9.14 -11.42
CA ASP A 126 15.22 -8.96 -11.27
C ASP A 126 14.89 -7.76 -10.38
N GLU A 127 15.78 -7.27 -9.53
CA GLU A 127 15.50 -6.05 -8.74
C GLU A 127 15.56 -4.79 -9.62
N ASP A 128 16.59 -4.66 -10.46
CA ASP A 128 16.79 -3.50 -11.34
C ASP A 128 15.68 -3.36 -12.40
N PHE A 129 15.30 -4.46 -13.06
CA PHE A 129 14.20 -4.47 -14.03
C PHE A 129 12.86 -4.05 -13.40
N TYR A 130 12.65 -4.32 -12.11
CA TYR A 130 11.38 -4.03 -11.46
C TYR A 130 11.31 -2.62 -10.88
N ALA A 131 12.42 -2.10 -10.33
CA ALA A 131 12.50 -0.68 -9.99
C ALA A 131 12.24 0.21 -11.22
N GLU A 132 12.80 -0.16 -12.38
CA GLU A 132 12.59 0.52 -13.67
C GLU A 132 11.24 0.24 -14.35
N ASN A 133 10.45 -0.75 -13.93
CA ASN A 133 9.14 -1.01 -14.53
C ASN A 133 7.98 -0.62 -13.61
N TYR A 134 8.09 -0.76 -12.29
CA TYR A 134 7.00 -0.52 -11.34
C TYR A 134 6.93 0.92 -10.80
N LEU A 135 8.06 1.66 -10.77
CA LEU A 135 8.14 2.97 -10.08
C LEU A 135 8.29 4.17 -11.01
N THR A 136 8.86 3.94 -12.19
CA THR A 136 9.20 4.95 -13.20
C THR A 136 8.12 5.11 -14.27
N PHE A 137 7.32 4.06 -14.54
CA PHE A 137 6.20 4.13 -15.46
C PHE A 137 4.87 4.19 -14.70
N GLU A 138 3.98 5.09 -15.09
CA GLU A 138 2.54 4.98 -14.77
C GLU A 138 1.99 3.58 -15.13
N GLU A 139 2.61 2.90 -16.12
CA GLU A 139 2.33 1.52 -16.53
C GLU A 139 2.86 0.41 -15.60
N GLY A 140 3.69 0.75 -14.63
CA GLY A 140 4.21 -0.17 -13.62
C GLY A 140 3.24 -0.44 -12.48
N LEU A 141 2.68 0.65 -11.98
CA LEU A 141 1.56 0.66 -11.03
C LEU A 141 0.36 -0.12 -11.58
N ILE A 142 0.19 -0.14 -12.91
CA ILE A 142 -0.84 -0.88 -13.64
C ILE A 142 -0.74 -2.41 -13.48
N ARG A 143 0.28 -3.01 -12.85
CA ARG A 143 0.37 -4.48 -12.69
C ARG A 143 -0.07 -5.03 -11.32
N SER A 144 -0.43 -4.18 -10.34
CA SER A 144 -1.17 -4.66 -9.15
C SER A 144 -2.53 -5.17 -9.62
N PRO A 145 -2.97 -6.40 -9.26
CA PRO A 145 -4.31 -6.87 -9.60
C PRO A 145 -5.42 -5.92 -9.18
N MET A 146 -5.25 -5.18 -8.09
CA MET A 146 -6.20 -4.18 -7.64
C MET A 146 -6.13 -2.89 -8.49
N LEU A 147 -4.94 -2.42 -8.88
CA LEU A 147 -4.80 -1.28 -9.81
C LEU A 147 -5.22 -1.63 -11.25
N ILE A 148 -5.05 -2.88 -11.68
CA ILE A 148 -5.64 -3.44 -12.93
C ILE A 148 -7.17 -3.36 -12.84
N ASN A 149 -7.76 -3.83 -11.73
CA ASN A 149 -9.19 -3.81 -11.53
C ASN A 149 -9.74 -2.38 -11.41
N LEU A 150 -9.05 -1.48 -10.72
CA LEU A 150 -9.36 -0.05 -10.66
C LEU A 150 -9.33 0.57 -12.06
N ARG A 151 -8.25 0.36 -12.83
CA ARG A 151 -8.13 0.84 -14.23
C ARG A 151 -9.26 0.32 -15.12
N ASN A 152 -9.64 -0.94 -14.97
CA ASN A 152 -10.72 -1.54 -15.74
C ASN A 152 -12.11 -0.99 -15.34
N SER A 153 -12.31 -0.64 -14.06
CA SER A 153 -13.55 -0.01 -13.58
C SER A 153 -13.71 1.46 -14.02
N MET A 154 -12.61 2.14 -14.37
CA MET A 154 -12.60 3.53 -14.87
C MET A 154 -12.80 3.67 -16.39
N ARG A 155 -12.89 2.56 -17.14
CA ARG A 155 -13.13 2.56 -18.60
C ARG A 155 -14.62 2.53 -18.98
N LEU A 156 -15.52 2.80 -18.02
CA LEU A 156 -16.98 2.87 -18.19
C LEU A 156 -17.47 4.31 -18.15
#